data_AF-A0A521REX3-F1
#
_entry.id   AF-A0A521REX3-F1
#
_cell.length_a   1.000
_cell.length_b   1.000
_cell.length_c   1.000
_cell.angle_alpha   90.00
_cell.angle_beta   90.00
_cell.angle_gamma   90.00
#
_symmetry.space_group_name_H-M   'P 1'
#
loop_
_entity.id
_entity.type
_entity.pdbx_description
1 polymer ?
#
loop_
_entity_poly.entity_id
_entity_poly.type
_entity_poly.pdbx_seq_one_letter_code
_entity_poly.pdbx_strand_id
1 'polypeptide(L)'
;MQIKKNANSAQSLIATAGFFWDAEHVTWGGKNKKGKLEGVPSSAKKACPIDFSDQVGIYVLYAEYKIVYVGQTGKGRQALLKRLRAHRTDDLAGRWDKFSWFGVRRVLKNGTLSKKNAVFHPSLIDVLDQVEGILIHSAEPPLNRQQGRLKKKVTRYLQDVKQEPKKT
;
A
#
# COMPACT_ATOMS: atom_id res chain seq x y z
N MET A 1 22.03 3.71 -38.31
CA MET A 1 21.39 4.45 -37.20
C MET A 1 20.21 3.62 -36.69
N GLN A 2 20.41 2.81 -35.65
CA GLN A 2 19.32 1.98 -35.10
C GLN A 2 18.44 2.85 -34.20
N ILE A 3 17.20 3.06 -34.62
CA ILE A 3 16.15 3.67 -33.80
C ILE A 3 15.87 2.69 -32.67
N LYS A 4 16.37 2.98 -31.47
CA LYS A 4 15.95 2.26 -30.25
C LYS A 4 14.45 2.44 -30.12
N LYS A 5 13.69 1.34 -30.29
CA LYS A 5 12.31 1.28 -29.81
C LYS A 5 12.35 1.55 -28.31
N ASN A 6 12.03 2.78 -27.91
CA ASN A 6 11.59 3.04 -26.55
C ASN A 6 10.27 2.29 -26.39
N ALA A 7 10.34 1.05 -25.91
CA ALA A 7 9.18 0.39 -25.35
C ALA A 7 8.78 1.25 -24.15
N ASN A 8 7.91 2.24 -24.39
CA ASN A 8 7.14 2.89 -23.36
C ASN A 8 6.23 1.80 -22.79
N SER A 9 6.78 1.00 -21.87
CA SER A 9 5.95 0.21 -20.98
C SER A 9 5.15 1.23 -20.19
N ALA A 10 3.87 1.34 -20.51
CA ALA A 10 2.98 2.31 -19.88
C ALA A 10 3.13 2.18 -18.35
N GLN A 11 3.56 3.28 -17.72
CA GLN A 11 3.85 3.28 -16.30
C GLN A 11 2.54 3.08 -15.52
N SER A 12 2.59 2.23 -14.51
CA SER A 12 1.46 2.03 -13.60
C SER A 12 1.35 3.23 -12.64
N LEU A 13 0.14 3.70 -12.34
CA LEU A 13 -0.08 4.76 -11.33
C LEU A 13 0.28 4.24 -9.92
N ILE A 14 -0.21 3.05 -9.58
CA ILE A 14 0.08 2.29 -8.36
C ILE A 14 1.02 1.14 -8.72
N ALA A 15 2.07 0.95 -7.92
CA ALA A 15 3.04 -0.13 -8.11
C ALA A 15 2.86 -1.24 -7.07
N THR A 16 2.46 -0.89 -5.86
CA THR A 16 2.38 -1.82 -4.72
C THR A 16 1.11 -1.58 -3.93
N ALA A 17 0.59 -2.61 -3.27
CA ALA A 17 -0.58 -2.46 -2.41
C ALA A 17 -0.59 -3.45 -1.24
N GLY A 18 -1.23 -3.06 -0.14
CA GLY A 18 -1.57 -3.93 0.98
C GLY A 18 -3.04 -3.75 1.32
N PHE A 19 -3.76 -4.85 1.57
CA PHE A 19 -5.20 -4.84 1.80
C PHE A 19 -5.54 -5.32 3.21
N PHE A 20 -6.39 -4.57 3.91
CA PHE A 20 -6.92 -4.90 5.23
C PHE A 20 -5.84 -5.30 6.24
N TRP A 21 -4.74 -4.55 6.26
CA TRP A 21 -3.72 -4.70 7.28
C TRP A 21 -4.28 -4.25 8.63
N ASP A 22 -3.91 -4.97 9.67
CA ASP A 22 -4.37 -4.72 11.02
C ASP A 22 -3.52 -3.64 11.70
N ALA A 23 -4.17 -2.65 12.30
CA ALA A 23 -3.50 -1.58 13.03
C ALA A 23 -2.68 -2.10 14.22
N GLU A 24 -3.11 -3.22 14.83
CA GLU A 24 -2.45 -3.82 15.99
C GLU A 24 -1.10 -4.46 15.64
N HIS A 25 -0.96 -4.95 14.40
CA HIS A 25 0.27 -5.58 13.92
C HIS A 25 1.28 -4.59 13.32
N VAL A 26 1.02 -3.28 13.42
CA VAL A 26 1.97 -2.24 13.00
C VAL A 26 2.97 -1.94 14.11
N THR A 27 4.26 -1.93 13.76
CA THR A 27 5.28 -1.42 14.68
C THR A 27 5.23 0.11 14.66
N TRP A 28 4.42 0.72 15.51
CA TRP A 28 4.22 2.18 15.47
C TRP A 28 5.48 2.99 15.80
N GLY A 29 6.43 2.42 16.54
CA GLY A 29 7.62 3.10 17.05
C GLY A 29 7.31 4.02 18.24
N GLY A 30 8.29 4.82 18.68
CA GLY A 30 8.16 5.75 19.82
C GLY A 30 9.27 6.81 19.83
N LYS A 31 9.48 7.51 20.96
CA LYS A 31 10.49 8.59 21.09
C LYS A 31 11.88 8.19 20.55
N ASN A 32 12.31 6.96 20.82
CA ASN A 32 13.65 6.47 20.45
C ASN A 32 13.63 5.24 19.52
N LYS A 33 12.46 4.89 18.95
CA LYS A 33 12.32 3.71 18.08
C LYS A 33 11.63 4.08 16.78
N LYS A 34 12.30 3.84 15.65
CA LYS A 34 11.71 4.03 14.33
C LYS A 34 10.53 3.05 14.16
N GLY A 35 9.37 3.59 13.80
CA GLY A 35 8.24 2.76 13.44
C GLY A 35 8.45 2.09 12.08
N LYS A 36 7.81 0.94 11.90
CA LYS A 36 7.91 0.13 10.69
C LYS A 36 6.53 -0.37 10.26
N LEU A 37 6.37 -0.48 8.96
CA LEU A 37 5.18 -0.99 8.31
C LEU A 37 5.61 -2.13 7.39
N GLU A 38 5.77 -3.33 7.95
CA GLU A 38 6.45 -4.44 7.29
C GLU A 38 5.44 -5.36 6.58
N GLY A 39 5.81 -5.84 5.39
CA GLY A 39 5.03 -6.81 4.64
C GLY A 39 5.86 -7.67 3.70
N VAL A 40 5.32 -8.83 3.35
CA VAL A 40 5.93 -9.81 2.44
C VAL A 40 5.12 -9.91 1.14
N PRO A 41 5.76 -10.12 -0.04
CA PRO A 41 5.02 -10.29 -1.29
C PRO A 41 4.03 -11.44 -1.18
N SER A 42 2.80 -11.27 -1.66
CA SER A 42 1.77 -12.31 -1.57
C SER A 42 2.14 -13.58 -2.34
N SER A 43 3.02 -13.47 -3.35
CA SER A 43 3.58 -14.58 -4.12
C SER A 43 4.76 -15.29 -3.44
N ALA A 44 5.35 -14.70 -2.40
CA ALA A 44 6.55 -15.21 -1.72
C ALA A 44 6.48 -14.95 -0.21
N LYS A 45 5.59 -15.68 0.47
CA LYS A 45 5.30 -15.49 1.91
C LYS A 45 6.50 -15.70 2.86
N LYS A 46 7.56 -16.36 2.40
CA LYS A 46 8.80 -16.61 3.17
C LYS A 46 9.92 -15.60 2.86
N ALA A 47 9.66 -14.59 2.02
CA ALA A 47 10.66 -13.57 1.71
C ALA A 47 10.94 -12.68 2.95
N CYS A 48 12.09 -12.03 2.96
CA CYS A 48 12.39 -11.02 3.96
C CYS A 48 11.34 -9.89 3.92
N PRO A 49 10.81 -9.45 5.08
CA PRO A 49 9.84 -8.36 5.13
C PRO A 49 10.42 -7.05 4.57
N ILE A 50 9.56 -6.29 3.89
CA ILE A 50 9.87 -5.00 3.30
C ILE A 50 9.14 -3.90 4.07
N ASP A 51 9.85 -2.83 4.42
CA ASP A 51 9.30 -1.69 5.13
C ASP A 51 8.64 -0.68 4.17
N PHE A 52 7.33 -0.48 4.33
CA PHE A 52 6.49 0.43 3.57
C PHE A 52 6.24 1.76 4.28
N SER A 53 6.93 2.05 5.40
CA SER A 53 6.67 3.25 6.21
C SER A 53 6.74 4.54 5.42
N ASP A 54 7.68 4.61 4.47
CA ASP A 54 7.93 5.79 3.63
C ASP A 54 7.15 5.79 2.30
N GLN A 55 6.19 4.88 2.12
CA GLN A 55 5.37 4.82 0.91
C GLN A 55 4.54 6.10 0.73
N VAL A 56 4.19 6.39 -0.52
CA VAL A 56 3.27 7.47 -0.91
C VAL A 56 2.20 6.96 -1.87
N GLY A 57 1.03 7.59 -1.86
CA GLY A 57 -0.17 7.12 -2.55
C GLY A 57 -1.42 7.31 -1.71
N ILE A 58 -2.39 6.40 -1.85
CA ILE A 58 -3.70 6.49 -1.19
C ILE A 58 -3.77 5.44 -0.06
N TYR A 59 -4.45 5.75 1.03
CA TYR A 59 -4.81 4.79 2.07
C TYR A 59 -6.29 4.90 2.42
N VAL A 60 -6.84 3.78 2.88
CA VAL A 60 -8.24 3.63 3.28
C VAL A 60 -8.24 3.06 4.69
N LEU A 61 -9.00 3.67 5.60
CA LEU A 61 -9.20 3.18 6.96
C LEU A 61 -10.56 2.50 7.06
N TYR A 62 -10.62 1.44 7.85
CA TYR A 62 -11.80 0.62 8.04
C TYR A 62 -12.16 0.46 9.51
N ALA A 63 -13.45 0.34 9.78
CA ALA A 63 -13.99 -0.27 10.99
C ALA A 63 -15.00 -1.33 10.56
N GLU A 64 -14.88 -2.56 11.09
CA GLU A 64 -15.77 -3.67 10.72
C GLU A 64 -15.87 -3.88 9.20
N TYR A 65 -14.73 -3.78 8.49
CA TYR A 65 -14.65 -3.84 7.02
C TYR A 65 -15.40 -2.72 6.26
N LYS A 66 -16.01 -1.74 6.94
CA LYS A 66 -16.61 -0.56 6.31
C LYS A 66 -15.57 0.56 6.18
N ILE A 67 -15.54 1.21 5.02
CA ILE A 67 -14.69 2.40 4.82
C ILE A 67 -15.16 3.51 5.75
N VAL A 68 -14.28 4.01 6.62
CA VAL A 68 -14.57 5.15 7.50
C VAL A 68 -13.83 6.42 7.08
N TYR A 69 -12.72 6.27 6.36
CA TYR A 69 -11.90 7.40 5.91
C TYR A 69 -11.01 7.02 4.74
N VAL A 70 -10.80 7.94 3.80
CA VAL A 70 -9.85 7.82 2.70
C VAL A 70 -8.91 9.01 2.74
N GLY A 71 -7.60 8.76 2.63
CA GLY A 71 -6.59 9.81 2.64
C GLY A 71 -5.47 9.56 1.66
N GLN A 72 -4.62 10.57 1.51
CA GLN A 72 -3.43 10.51 0.65
C GLN A 72 -2.14 10.82 1.41
N THR A 73 -1.04 10.34 0.85
CA THR A 73 0.33 10.49 1.34
C THR A 73 1.22 10.95 0.19
N GLY A 74 2.32 11.63 0.49
CA GLY A 74 3.27 12.14 -0.51
C GLY A 74 3.30 13.66 -0.67
N LYS A 75 2.30 14.39 -0.17
CA LYS A 75 2.37 15.85 -0.02
C LYS A 75 3.38 16.21 1.08
N GLY A 76 4.50 16.84 0.72
CA GLY A 76 5.58 17.20 1.64
C GLY A 76 6.20 15.97 2.34
N ARG A 77 6.37 16.05 3.67
CA ARG A 77 6.96 14.98 4.51
C ARG A 77 5.93 13.97 5.04
N GLN A 78 4.74 13.88 4.43
CA GLN A 78 3.65 13.01 4.87
C GLN A 78 3.72 11.63 4.20
N ALA A 79 4.57 10.75 4.73
CA ALA A 79 4.67 9.34 4.33
C ALA A 79 3.58 8.48 5.01
N LEU A 80 3.37 7.27 4.48
CA LEU A 80 2.28 6.37 4.89
C LEU A 80 2.19 6.14 6.39
N LEU A 81 3.25 5.63 7.04
CA LEU A 81 3.21 5.35 8.47
C LEU A 81 2.96 6.60 9.30
N LYS A 82 3.50 7.75 8.89
CA LYS A 82 3.30 9.02 9.60
C LYS A 82 1.82 9.44 9.59
N ARG A 83 1.13 9.27 8.46
CA ARG A 83 -0.31 9.60 8.34
C ARG A 83 -1.18 8.63 9.12
N LEU A 84 -0.94 7.33 8.99
CA LEU A 84 -1.65 6.31 9.78
C LEU A 84 -1.48 6.54 11.29
N ARG A 85 -0.27 6.91 11.71
CA ARG A 85 0.03 7.19 13.12
C ARG A 85 -0.69 8.43 13.65
N ALA A 86 -0.84 9.48 12.83
CA ALA A 86 -1.60 10.67 13.23
C ALA A 86 -3.06 10.32 13.55
N HIS A 87 -3.65 9.41 12.76
CA HIS A 87 -5.02 8.92 12.95
C HIS A 87 -5.24 8.05 14.20
N ARG A 88 -4.19 7.80 14.98
CA ARG A 88 -4.30 7.16 16.29
C ARG A 88 -4.57 8.13 17.43
N THR A 89 -4.42 9.43 17.17
CA THR A 89 -4.51 10.48 18.20
C THR A 89 -5.38 11.66 17.80
N ASP A 90 -5.82 11.73 16.54
CA ASP A 90 -6.74 12.77 16.07
C ASP A 90 -8.22 12.36 16.23
N ASP A 91 -9.12 13.06 15.55
CA ASP A 91 -10.56 12.83 15.56
C ASP A 91 -10.99 11.45 15.03
N LEU A 92 -10.09 10.72 14.35
CA LEU A 92 -10.31 9.34 13.90
C LEU A 92 -9.81 8.30 14.90
N ALA A 93 -9.19 8.71 16.03
CA ALA A 93 -8.70 7.78 17.03
C ALA A 93 -9.81 6.85 17.54
N GLY A 94 -9.54 5.54 17.54
CA GLY A 94 -10.50 4.51 17.98
C GLY A 94 -11.64 4.23 17.00
N ARG A 95 -11.69 4.91 15.85
CA ARG A 95 -12.76 4.73 14.82
C ARG A 95 -12.35 3.82 13.68
N TRP A 96 -11.18 3.19 13.74
CA TRP A 96 -10.67 2.27 12.73
C TRP A 96 -9.76 1.22 13.36
N ASP A 97 -9.77 0.02 12.76
CA ASP A 97 -9.00 -1.15 13.19
C ASP A 97 -8.14 -1.72 12.06
N LYS A 98 -8.53 -1.50 10.81
CA LYS A 98 -7.81 -1.98 9.62
C LYS A 98 -7.55 -0.87 8.63
N PHE A 99 -6.60 -1.11 7.73
CA PHE A 99 -6.29 -0.18 6.65
C PHE A 99 -5.79 -0.89 5.40
N SER A 100 -6.10 -0.30 4.25
CA SER A 100 -5.56 -0.67 2.95
C SER A 100 -4.71 0.49 2.45
N TRP A 101 -3.70 0.19 1.64
CA TRP A 101 -2.84 1.21 1.05
C TRP A 101 -2.48 0.83 -0.38
N PHE A 102 -2.37 1.86 -1.23
CA PHE A 102 -2.08 1.77 -2.65
C PHE A 102 -0.92 2.72 -2.95
N GLY A 103 0.27 2.14 -3.10
CA GLY A 103 1.54 2.84 -3.15
C GLY A 103 2.09 3.00 -4.57
N VAL A 104 2.61 4.19 -4.88
CA VAL A 104 3.19 4.49 -6.20
C VAL A 104 4.66 4.06 -6.31
N ARG A 105 5.37 3.92 -5.18
CA ARG A 105 6.79 3.48 -5.19
C ARG A 105 6.84 1.97 -5.32
N ARG A 106 7.60 1.46 -6.29
CA ARG A 106 7.92 0.03 -6.43
C ARG A 106 8.98 -0.41 -5.42
N VAL A 107 9.04 -1.72 -5.14
CA VAL A 107 10.13 -2.36 -4.42
C VAL A 107 11.28 -2.69 -5.40
N LEU A 108 12.50 -2.34 -5.02
CA LEU A 108 13.73 -2.65 -5.77
C LEU A 108 14.25 -4.04 -5.41
N LYS A 109 15.17 -4.57 -6.22
CA LYS A 109 15.78 -5.90 -5.99
C LYS A 109 16.42 -6.06 -4.60
N ASN A 110 16.86 -4.97 -4.00
CA ASN A 110 17.47 -4.95 -2.66
C ASN A 110 16.44 -4.86 -1.51
N GLY A 111 15.14 -4.98 -1.79
CA GLY A 111 14.07 -4.91 -0.78
C GLY A 111 13.73 -3.49 -0.31
N THR A 112 14.28 -2.45 -0.93
CA THR A 112 13.97 -1.05 -0.57
C THR A 112 12.95 -0.43 -1.53
N LEU A 113 12.22 0.59 -1.06
CA LEU A 113 11.34 1.37 -1.92
C LEU A 113 12.14 2.26 -2.86
N SER A 114 11.80 2.24 -4.15
CA SER A 114 12.29 3.18 -5.17
C SER A 114 12.13 4.65 -4.78
N LYS A 115 12.86 5.57 -5.40
CA LYS A 115 12.64 7.02 -5.18
C LYS A 115 11.22 7.41 -5.59
N LYS A 116 10.72 8.52 -5.02
CA LYS A 116 9.45 9.11 -5.48
C LYS A 116 9.66 9.66 -6.90
N ASN A 117 8.82 9.25 -7.84
CA ASN A 117 8.75 9.87 -9.15
C ASN A 117 7.79 11.06 -9.07
N ALA A 118 8.22 12.24 -9.52
CA ALA A 118 7.36 13.43 -9.53
C ALA A 118 6.39 13.46 -10.72
N VAL A 119 6.70 12.72 -11.78
CA VAL A 119 5.93 12.68 -13.04
C VAL A 119 5.64 11.23 -13.39
N PHE A 120 4.40 10.97 -13.80
CA PHE A 120 3.92 9.68 -14.27
C PHE A 120 3.29 9.85 -15.65
N HIS A 121 3.50 8.87 -16.53
CA HIS A 121 2.88 8.82 -17.86
C HIS A 121 2.12 7.50 -18.06
N PRO A 122 1.04 7.25 -17.29
CA PRO A 122 0.20 6.09 -17.49
C PRO A 122 -0.64 6.23 -18.77
N SER A 123 -1.00 5.12 -19.40
CA SER A 123 -2.05 5.16 -20.42
C SER A 123 -3.41 5.43 -19.77
N LEU A 124 -4.38 5.96 -20.52
CA LEU A 124 -5.75 6.16 -20.01
C LEU A 124 -6.35 4.84 -19.49
N ILE A 125 -6.14 3.73 -20.22
CA ILE A 125 -6.61 2.40 -19.83
C ILE A 125 -6.00 1.98 -18.49
N ASP A 126 -4.70 2.25 -18.27
CA ASP A 126 -4.05 1.95 -16.99
C ASP A 126 -4.62 2.76 -15.83
N VAL A 127 -4.96 4.02 -16.07
CA VAL A 127 -5.62 4.85 -15.06
C VAL A 127 -6.99 4.27 -14.71
N LEU A 128 -7.82 3.95 -15.71
CA LEU A 128 -9.16 3.40 -15.51
C LEU A 128 -9.11 2.04 -14.78
N ASP A 129 -8.28 1.10 -15.24
CA ASP A 129 -8.12 -0.23 -14.63
C ASP A 129 -7.67 -0.12 -13.16
N GLN A 130 -6.84 0.87 -12.83
CA GLN A 130 -6.31 1.03 -11.47
C GLN A 130 -7.27 1.76 -10.55
N VAL A 131 -7.98 2.78 -11.03
CA VAL A 131 -9.03 3.44 -10.26
C VAL A 131 -10.15 2.46 -9.95
N GLU A 132 -10.61 1.68 -10.95
CA GLU A 132 -11.58 0.60 -10.75
C GLU A 132 -11.06 -0.41 -9.71
N GLY A 133 -9.82 -0.86 -9.88
CA GLY A 133 -9.20 -1.82 -8.96
C GLY A 133 -9.11 -1.31 -7.52
N ILE A 134 -8.76 -0.03 -7.32
CA ILE A 134 -8.76 0.61 -5.98
C ILE A 134 -10.16 0.57 -5.39
N LEU A 135 -11.19 0.96 -6.15
CA LEU A 135 -12.58 1.00 -5.66
C LEU A 135 -13.11 -0.40 -5.34
N ILE A 136 -12.90 -1.38 -6.21
CA ILE A 136 -13.32 -2.77 -5.99
C ILE A 136 -12.66 -3.35 -4.75
N HIS A 137 -11.34 -3.20 -4.61
CA HIS A 137 -10.62 -3.74 -3.46
C HIS A 137 -10.89 -2.99 -2.17
N SER A 138 -11.23 -1.70 -2.25
CA SER A 138 -11.49 -0.91 -1.05
C SER A 138 -12.90 -1.08 -0.53
N ALA A 139 -13.90 -1.09 -1.42
CA ALA A 139 -15.31 -1.10 -1.03
C ALA A 139 -15.96 -2.49 -1.05
N GLU A 140 -15.27 -3.49 -1.61
CA GLU A 140 -15.76 -4.86 -1.83
C GLU A 140 -17.24 -4.93 -2.26
N PRO A 141 -17.65 -4.25 -3.36
CA PRO A 141 -19.05 -4.17 -3.74
C PRO A 141 -19.65 -5.58 -3.99
N PRO A 142 -20.82 -5.92 -3.43
CA PRO A 142 -21.36 -7.28 -3.45
C PRO A 142 -21.52 -7.90 -4.85
N LEU A 143 -21.74 -7.07 -5.87
CA LEU A 143 -21.96 -7.51 -7.25
C LEU A 143 -20.65 -7.63 -8.06
N ASN A 144 -19.53 -7.13 -7.54
CA ASN A 144 -18.22 -7.24 -8.19
C ASN A 144 -17.58 -8.59 -7.89
N ARG A 145 -18.13 -9.66 -8.49
CA ARG A 145 -17.65 -11.05 -8.34
C ARG A 145 -16.27 -11.30 -8.97
N GLN A 146 -15.82 -10.41 -9.85
CA GLN A 146 -14.45 -10.45 -10.37
C GLN A 146 -13.52 -9.77 -9.36
N GLN A 147 -12.58 -10.53 -8.78
CA GLN A 147 -11.45 -9.94 -8.05
C GLN A 147 -10.68 -9.05 -9.04
N GLY A 148 -10.87 -7.73 -8.96
CA GLY A 148 -10.59 -6.74 -10.01
C GLY A 148 -9.23 -6.86 -10.74
N ARG A 149 -9.13 -6.17 -11.89
CA ARG A 149 -7.97 -6.26 -12.81
C ARG A 149 -6.65 -5.72 -12.25
N LEU A 150 -6.66 -5.11 -11.06
CA LEU A 150 -5.50 -4.56 -10.36
C LEU A 150 -4.29 -5.52 -10.31
N LYS A 151 -4.57 -6.83 -10.28
CA LYS A 151 -3.58 -7.92 -10.13
C LYS A 151 -2.51 -7.99 -11.22
N LYS A 152 -2.74 -7.48 -12.42
CA LYS A 152 -1.77 -7.66 -13.53
C LYS A 152 -0.56 -6.73 -13.44
N LYS A 153 -0.69 -5.59 -12.76
CA LYS A 153 0.35 -4.54 -12.72
C LYS A 153 0.76 -4.10 -11.31
N VAL A 154 0.00 -4.47 -10.28
CA VAL A 154 0.27 -4.10 -8.89
C VAL A 154 0.80 -5.30 -8.10
N THR A 155 1.94 -5.14 -7.43
CA THR A 155 2.44 -6.16 -6.51
C THR A 155 1.74 -6.04 -5.16
N ARG A 156 1.02 -7.09 -4.75
CA ARG A 156 0.36 -7.17 -3.45
C ARG A 156 1.31 -7.64 -2.36
N TYR A 157 1.22 -7.01 -1.19
CA TYR A 157 1.94 -7.37 0.02
C TYR A 157 0.96 -7.78 1.13
N LEU A 158 1.29 -8.87 1.81
CA LEU A 158 0.62 -9.31 3.02
C LEU A 158 1.36 -8.69 4.21
N GLN A 159 0.63 -8.29 5.24
CA GLN A 159 1.24 -7.75 6.45
C GLN A 159 2.14 -8.81 7.09
N ASP A 160 3.33 -8.39 7.50
CA ASP A 160 4.21 -9.23 8.30
C ASP A 160 3.72 -9.23 9.75
N VAL A 161 2.96 -10.27 10.12
CA VAL A 161 2.48 -10.46 11.49
C VAL A 161 3.58 -11.18 12.26
N LYS A 162 4.24 -10.46 13.18
CA LYS A 162 5.19 -11.08 14.11
C LYS A 162 4.41 -12.08 14.95
N GLN A 163 4.60 -13.38 14.70
CA GLN A 163 4.11 -14.41 15.59
C GLN A 163 4.78 -14.21 16.94
N GLU A 164 4.00 -14.10 18.02
CA GLU A 164 4.57 -14.27 19.35
C GLU A 164 5.28 -15.64 19.38
N PRO A 165 6.49 -15.74 19.95
CA PRO A 165 7.13 -17.03 20.10
C PRO A 165 6.18 -17.92 20.90
N LYS A 166 5.84 -19.10 20.33
CA LYS A 166 5.15 -20.14 21.09
C LYS A 166 5.96 -20.37 22.35
N LYS A 167 5.37 -20.09 23.52
CA LYS A 167 5.93 -20.52 24.80
C LYS A 167 5.96 -22.06 24.76
N THR A 168 7.13 -22.62 24.47
CA THR A 168 7.46 -24.02 24.81
C THR A 168 7.52 -24.18 26.31
#